data_AF-A0A9Q1GJZ5-F1
#
_entry.id   AF-A0A9Q1GJZ5-F1
#
_cell.length_a   1.000
_cell.length_b   1.000
_cell.length_c   1.000
_cell.angle_alpha   90.00
_cell.angle_beta   90.00
_cell.angle_gamma   90.00
#
_symmetry.space_group_name_H-M   'P 1'
#
loop_
_entity.id
_entity.type
_entity.pdbx_description
1 polymer ?
#
loop_
_entity_poly.entity_id
_entity_poly.type
_entity_poly.pdbx_seq_one_letter_code
_entity_poly.pdbx_strand_id
1 'polypeptide(L)'
;METTICSVHSFSLFSSANSSISLTDTKLSITKHPLCAHPISSSAIISYAHKHKSPPPSSKPKTVDNSRCRHRTVAAARLMRIELGGAFADLLNEKGKGSGDNEMAYVERSLGFRTKDLDERDLRLVTEIVGGTIRWRRYLDYVLLSLCHDERTFRNIEPLLLQILRVGCYEILKLEMPPYAVVDENVKLAKYALRPGAGNMVNGILRNLVSMKDNNSLPLPKLDGDDRMQARALATIYSHPVWMVRRWTKLLGQAAAVKLMMWNNTDPSFSLRANSGKGFSRDDLIMKLNMLKVDCYLEKL
;
A
#
# COMPACT_ATOMS: atom_id res chain seq x y z
N MET A 1 21.91 -21.86 20.62
CA MET A 1 20.44 -21.68 20.69
C MET A 1 20.05 -20.89 19.46
N GLU A 2 19.82 -21.61 18.36
CA GLU A 2 19.45 -21.02 17.07
C GLU A 2 17.97 -20.69 17.09
N THR A 3 17.64 -19.44 16.75
CA THR A 3 16.27 -18.96 16.64
C THR A 3 15.93 -19.01 15.17
N THR A 4 15.02 -19.89 14.75
CA THR A 4 14.67 -20.06 13.33
C THR A 4 13.19 -19.78 13.10
N ILE A 5 12.91 -19.00 12.08
CA ILE A 5 11.59 -18.51 11.68
C ILE A 5 11.12 -19.34 10.47
N CYS A 6 9.87 -19.80 10.45
CA CYS A 6 9.32 -20.57 9.33
C CYS A 6 8.45 -19.65 8.46
N SER A 7 8.85 -19.40 7.21
CA SER A 7 8.20 -18.47 6.26
C SER A 7 7.22 -19.19 5.32
N VAL A 8 6.06 -18.59 5.05
CA VAL A 8 5.03 -19.08 4.10
C VAL A 8 4.84 -18.04 2.97
N HIS A 9 5.00 -18.45 1.71
CA HIS A 9 4.87 -17.59 0.53
C HIS A 9 3.75 -18.05 -0.42
N SER A 10 3.07 -17.08 -1.04
CA SER A 10 2.33 -17.28 -2.30
C SER A 10 3.23 -16.89 -3.48
N PHE A 11 3.34 -17.76 -4.48
CA PHE A 11 4.18 -17.59 -5.66
C PHE A 11 3.64 -16.51 -6.61
N SER A 12 4.50 -15.60 -7.08
CA SER A 12 4.37 -14.96 -8.40
C SER A 12 5.76 -14.77 -9.02
N LEU A 13 5.91 -15.25 -10.27
CA LEU A 13 7.15 -15.24 -11.04
C LEU A 13 7.35 -13.86 -11.69
N PHE A 14 8.33 -13.08 -11.23
CA PHE A 14 8.85 -11.95 -11.99
C PHE A 14 10.14 -12.35 -12.72
N SER A 15 10.05 -12.42 -14.05
CA SER A 15 11.21 -12.59 -14.93
C SER A 15 12.04 -11.31 -14.92
N SER A 16 13.33 -11.42 -14.59
CA SER A 16 14.29 -10.31 -14.64
C SER A 16 15.18 -10.46 -15.87
N ALA A 17 15.17 -9.43 -16.73
CA ALA A 17 16.15 -9.29 -17.80
C ALA A 17 17.42 -8.65 -17.23
N ASN A 18 18.53 -9.38 -17.36
CA ASN A 18 19.87 -8.97 -16.96
C ASN A 18 20.39 -7.78 -17.77
N SER A 19 21.10 -6.86 -17.09
CA SER A 19 22.21 -6.13 -17.69
C SER A 19 23.36 -6.03 -16.68
N SER A 20 24.50 -6.57 -17.11
CA SER A 20 25.76 -6.74 -16.38
C SER A 20 26.52 -5.42 -16.26
N ILE A 21 26.98 -5.07 -15.05
CA ILE A 21 28.01 -4.05 -14.85
C ILE A 21 29.06 -4.60 -13.88
N SER A 22 30.31 -4.51 -14.33
CA SER A 22 31.53 -5.06 -13.76
C SER A 22 31.95 -4.42 -12.44
N LEU A 23 32.31 -5.27 -11.48
CA LEU A 23 32.94 -4.93 -10.20
C LEU A 23 34.39 -4.46 -10.40
N THR A 24 34.78 -3.42 -9.67
CA THR A 24 36.20 -3.20 -9.32
C THR A 24 36.31 -3.04 -7.82
N ASP A 25 37.21 -3.84 -7.25
CA ASP A 25 37.53 -3.91 -5.83
C ASP A 25 38.06 -2.58 -5.30
N THR A 26 37.57 -2.13 -4.15
CA THR A 26 38.35 -1.20 -3.32
C THR A 26 38.08 -1.43 -1.84
N LYS A 27 39.18 -1.69 -1.12
CA LYS A 27 39.25 -2.14 0.26
C LYS A 27 38.63 -1.13 1.24
N LEU A 28 37.79 -1.67 2.13
CA LEU A 28 37.24 -1.02 3.32
C LEU A 28 38.37 -0.69 4.32
N SER A 29 38.46 0.56 4.77
CA SER A 29 39.19 0.95 5.98
C SER A 29 38.21 1.54 6.99
N ILE A 30 37.88 0.76 8.03
CA ILE A 30 36.98 1.12 9.12
C ILE A 30 37.78 1.90 10.16
N THR A 31 37.58 3.22 10.26
CA THR A 31 38.02 4.02 11.40
C THR A 31 36.83 4.30 12.32
N LYS A 32 36.89 3.74 13.53
CA LYS A 32 35.94 3.99 14.62
C LYS A 32 36.08 5.44 15.10
N HIS A 33 34.98 6.21 15.10
CA HIS A 33 34.90 7.45 15.87
C HIS A 33 33.64 7.46 16.76
N PRO A 34 33.75 8.03 17.97
CA PRO A 34 32.86 7.78 19.09
C PRO A 34 31.54 8.56 19.01
N LEU A 35 30.51 7.97 19.61
CA LEU A 35 29.17 8.51 19.78
C LEU A 35 29.20 9.72 20.73
N CYS A 36 28.94 10.92 20.22
CA CYS A 36 28.60 12.08 21.04
C CYS A 36 27.07 12.23 21.11
N ALA A 37 26.51 11.98 22.29
CA ALA A 37 25.15 12.30 22.64
C ALA A 37 25.03 13.81 22.96
N HIS A 38 24.10 14.50 22.31
CA HIS A 38 23.66 15.82 22.76
C HIS A 38 22.14 15.79 23.02
N PRO A 39 21.68 16.38 24.14
CA PRO A 39 20.27 16.41 24.51
C PRO A 39 19.57 17.49 23.68
N ILE A 40 18.53 17.11 22.93
CA ILE A 40 17.68 18.11 22.26
C ILE A 40 16.60 18.52 23.26
N SER A 41 16.68 19.80 23.61
CA SER A 41 15.79 20.52 24.51
C SER A 41 14.35 20.54 24.00
N SER A 42 13.43 20.47 24.96
CA SER A 42 11.99 20.57 24.81
C SER A 42 11.57 22.02 24.56
N SER A 43 11.06 22.32 23.37
CA SER A 43 10.15 23.46 23.15
C SER A 43 9.48 23.40 21.76
N ALA A 44 8.21 23.81 21.71
CA ALA A 44 7.32 23.93 20.55
C ALA A 44 6.51 22.68 20.14
N ILE A 45 5.69 22.16 21.06
CA ILE A 45 4.44 21.50 20.68
C ILE A 45 3.49 22.62 20.21
N ILE A 46 3.36 22.82 18.89
CA ILE A 46 2.26 23.61 18.33
C ILE A 46 1.02 22.73 18.36
N SER A 47 0.14 23.02 19.31
CA SER A 47 -1.23 22.53 19.41
C SER A 47 -2.01 22.90 18.14
N TYR A 48 -2.20 21.96 17.22
CA TYR A 48 -3.26 22.03 16.22
C TYR A 48 -4.50 21.32 16.77
N ALA A 49 -5.32 22.08 17.49
CA ALA A 49 -6.67 21.67 17.86
C ALA A 49 -7.55 21.69 16.59
N HIS A 50 -7.66 20.57 15.88
CA HIS A 50 -8.68 20.40 14.86
C HIS A 50 -10.06 20.23 15.53
N LYS A 51 -10.82 21.33 15.55
CA LYS A 51 -12.26 21.35 15.82
C LYS A 51 -12.93 20.35 14.85
N HIS A 52 -13.41 19.21 15.36
CA HIS A 52 -14.25 18.29 14.59
C HIS A 52 -15.51 19.02 14.14
N LYS A 53 -15.54 19.50 12.89
CA LYS A 53 -16.80 19.82 12.21
C LYS A 53 -17.28 18.54 11.53
N SER A 54 -18.34 17.97 12.07
CA SER A 54 -19.13 16.92 11.42
C SER A 54 -19.50 17.37 10.00
N PRO A 55 -19.41 16.50 8.97
CA PRO A 55 -19.85 16.87 7.63
C PRO A 55 -21.37 17.13 7.62
N PRO A 56 -21.87 18.02 6.74
CA PRO A 56 -23.29 18.37 6.69
C PRO A 56 -24.14 17.16 6.27
N PRO A 57 -25.39 17.05 6.73
CA PRO A 57 -26.27 15.95 6.36
C PRO A 57 -26.90 16.25 5.00
N SER A 58 -26.50 15.54 3.94
CA SER A 58 -27.27 15.56 2.69
C SER A 58 -27.07 14.31 1.83
N SER A 59 -28.04 13.41 1.88
CA SER A 59 -28.84 12.93 0.74
C SER A 59 -29.62 11.67 1.13
N LYS A 60 -30.83 11.50 0.58
CA LYS A 60 -31.71 10.34 0.82
C LYS A 60 -30.94 9.03 0.57
N PRO A 61 -31.26 7.93 1.28
CA PRO A 61 -30.62 6.63 1.05
C PRO A 61 -30.82 6.22 -0.41
N LYS A 62 -29.73 6.26 -1.19
CA LYS A 62 -29.74 5.81 -2.58
C LYS A 62 -29.91 4.29 -2.57
N THR A 63 -30.94 3.78 -3.22
CA THR A 63 -31.28 2.35 -3.32
C THR A 63 -30.04 1.50 -3.61
N VAL A 64 -29.89 0.44 -2.82
CA VAL A 64 -28.76 -0.50 -2.86
C VAL A 64 -28.98 -1.43 -4.06
N ASP A 65 -28.27 -1.17 -5.16
CA ASP A 65 -28.15 -2.11 -6.26
C ASP A 65 -27.11 -3.18 -5.88
N ASN A 66 -27.52 -4.44 -5.93
CA ASN A 66 -26.74 -5.60 -5.52
C ASN A 66 -25.65 -6.00 -6.54
N SER A 67 -25.61 -5.37 -7.71
CA SER A 67 -24.63 -5.63 -8.79
C SER A 67 -23.26 -4.94 -8.61
N ARG A 68 -22.90 -4.52 -7.39
CA ARG A 68 -21.78 -3.59 -7.14
C ARG A 68 -20.54 -4.30 -6.58
N CYS A 69 -19.33 -3.95 -7.02
CA CYS A 69 -18.10 -4.41 -6.37
C CYS A 69 -17.96 -3.91 -4.94
N ARG A 70 -18.34 -4.79 -4.02
CA ARG A 70 -18.37 -4.58 -2.58
C ARG A 70 -16.98 -4.33 -2.00
N HIS A 71 -15.96 -5.08 -2.46
CA HIS A 71 -14.58 -4.94 -1.98
C HIS A 71 -13.97 -3.56 -2.28
N ARG A 72 -14.15 -3.00 -3.48
CA ARG A 72 -13.59 -1.65 -3.84
C ARG A 72 -14.18 -0.54 -2.98
N THR A 73 -15.48 -0.64 -2.71
CA THR A 73 -16.22 0.30 -1.86
C THR A 73 -15.63 0.32 -0.45
N VAL A 74 -15.44 -0.87 0.14
CA VAL A 74 -14.84 -1.02 1.47
C VAL A 74 -13.38 -0.55 1.46
N ALA A 75 -12.59 -0.93 0.45
CA ALA A 75 -11.20 -0.51 0.35
C ALA A 75 -11.05 1.02 0.29
N ALA A 76 -11.83 1.70 -0.54
CA ALA A 76 -11.82 3.16 -0.63
C ALA A 76 -12.21 3.84 0.70
N ALA A 77 -13.20 3.29 1.41
CA ALA A 77 -13.60 3.79 2.72
C ALA A 77 -12.53 3.56 3.80
N ARG A 78 -11.85 2.41 3.80
CA ARG A 78 -10.71 2.13 4.70
C ARG A 78 -9.57 3.12 4.45
N LEU A 79 -9.20 3.32 3.19
CA LEU A 79 -8.16 4.28 2.82
C LEU A 79 -8.52 5.71 3.26
N MET A 80 -9.78 6.11 3.13
CA MET A 80 -10.28 7.39 3.63
C MET A 80 -10.09 7.55 5.15
N ARG A 81 -10.37 6.50 5.93
CA ARG A 81 -10.17 6.53 7.39
C ARG A 81 -8.70 6.59 7.77
N ILE A 82 -7.83 5.94 7.01
CA ILE A 82 -6.38 5.97 7.26
C ILE A 82 -5.85 7.38 7.01
N GLU A 83 -6.32 8.03 5.95
CA GLU A 83 -5.90 9.38 5.59
C GLU A 83 -6.46 10.46 6.53
N LEU A 84 -7.74 10.37 6.91
CA LEU A 84 -8.40 11.40 7.74
C LEU A 84 -8.36 11.10 9.25
N GLY A 85 -8.29 9.84 9.64
CA GLY A 85 -8.44 9.38 11.03
C GLY A 85 -7.17 8.81 11.65
N GLY A 86 -6.04 8.75 10.93
CA GLY A 86 -4.77 8.24 11.44
C GLY A 86 -4.78 6.76 11.86
N ALA A 87 -5.82 6.00 11.49
CA ALA A 87 -6.02 4.63 11.92
C ALA A 87 -5.14 3.66 11.13
N PHE A 88 -3.86 3.51 11.50
CA PHE A 88 -2.98 2.49 10.90
C PHE A 88 -3.14 1.11 11.58
N ALA A 89 -3.61 1.06 12.83
CA ALA A 89 -3.68 -0.16 13.63
C ALA A 89 -4.98 -0.98 13.43
N ASP A 90 -6.06 -0.34 12.99
CA ASP A 90 -7.38 -0.98 12.94
C ASP A 90 -7.60 -1.86 11.71
N LEU A 91 -6.74 -1.72 10.69
CA LEU A 91 -6.76 -2.52 9.47
C LEU A 91 -6.64 -4.03 9.71
N LEU A 92 -6.04 -4.43 10.83
CA LEU A 92 -5.71 -5.83 11.15
C LEU A 92 -6.52 -6.39 12.32
N ASN A 93 -7.39 -5.59 12.94
CA ASN A 93 -8.13 -6.00 14.13
C ASN A 93 -9.61 -5.69 13.98
N GLU A 94 -10.39 -6.67 13.50
CA GLU A 94 -11.86 -6.62 13.58
C GLU A 94 -12.36 -6.43 15.03
N LYS A 95 -11.52 -6.78 16.02
CA LYS A 95 -11.80 -6.66 17.47
C LYS A 95 -11.22 -5.41 18.13
N GLY A 96 -10.65 -4.48 17.37
CA GLY A 96 -10.05 -3.26 17.92
C GLY A 96 -11.11 -2.19 18.25
N LYS A 97 -11.33 -1.90 19.54
CA LYS A 97 -12.06 -0.72 20.11
C LYS A 97 -13.19 -0.11 19.23
N GLY A 98 -14.09 -0.93 18.66
CA GLY A 98 -15.20 -0.46 17.83
C GLY A 98 -14.80 0.24 16.52
N SER A 99 -13.56 0.08 16.05
CA SER A 99 -13.10 0.70 14.80
C SER A 99 -13.76 0.08 13.56
N GLY A 100 -13.95 -1.24 13.58
CA GLY A 100 -14.75 -1.95 12.58
C GLY A 100 -16.18 -1.39 12.53
N ASP A 101 -16.86 -1.26 13.67
CA ASP A 101 -18.21 -0.69 13.73
C ASP A 101 -18.27 0.74 13.19
N ASN A 102 -17.24 1.55 13.45
CA ASN A 102 -17.14 2.91 12.94
C ASN A 102 -16.85 2.96 11.43
N GLU A 103 -16.01 2.05 10.91
CA GLU A 103 -15.79 1.89 9.47
C GLU A 103 -17.11 1.52 8.80
N MET A 104 -17.81 0.58 9.42
CA MET A 104 -19.06 0.09 8.91
C MET A 104 -20.18 1.08 8.97
N ALA A 105 -20.24 1.88 10.02
CA ALA A 105 -21.15 3.01 10.10
C ALA A 105 -20.90 4.02 8.97
N TYR A 106 -19.64 4.27 8.57
CA TYR A 106 -19.35 5.16 7.45
C TYR A 106 -19.75 4.55 6.10
N VAL A 107 -19.35 3.30 5.84
CA VAL A 107 -19.69 2.61 4.58
C VAL A 107 -21.21 2.43 4.45
N GLU A 108 -21.90 2.05 5.52
CA GLU A 108 -23.35 1.87 5.53
C GLU A 108 -24.07 3.21 5.35
N ARG A 109 -23.67 4.26 6.10
CA ARG A 109 -24.31 5.58 6.02
C ARG A 109 -24.05 6.31 4.70
N SER A 110 -22.81 6.25 4.20
CA SER A 110 -22.38 7.04 3.04
C SER A 110 -22.49 6.27 1.73
N LEU A 111 -22.30 4.95 1.76
CA LEU A 111 -22.20 4.11 0.56
C LEU A 111 -23.24 2.97 0.55
N GLY A 112 -24.08 2.84 1.58
CA GLY A 112 -25.17 1.86 1.63
C GLY A 112 -24.71 0.41 1.65
N PHE A 113 -23.50 0.12 2.15
CA PHE A 113 -22.91 -1.22 2.12
C PHE A 113 -22.45 -1.72 3.50
N ARG A 114 -22.51 -3.05 3.73
CA ARG A 114 -22.06 -3.69 4.98
C ARG A 114 -21.02 -4.79 4.67
N THR A 115 -19.85 -4.75 5.30
CA THR A 115 -18.74 -5.71 5.16
C THR A 115 -19.11 -7.09 5.60
N LYS A 116 -20.07 -7.25 6.53
CA LYS A 116 -20.63 -8.56 6.86
C LYS A 116 -21.27 -9.27 5.67
N ASP A 117 -21.56 -8.51 4.60
CA ASP A 117 -22.06 -9.03 3.33
C ASP A 117 -20.90 -9.41 2.37
N LEU A 118 -19.63 -9.33 2.79
CA LEU A 118 -18.46 -9.84 2.05
C LEU A 118 -18.15 -11.27 2.48
N ASP A 119 -17.75 -12.10 1.50
CA ASP A 119 -17.17 -13.39 1.79
C ASP A 119 -15.69 -13.27 2.19
N GLU A 120 -15.10 -14.37 2.66
CA GLU A 120 -13.68 -14.39 3.06
C GLU A 120 -12.73 -14.01 1.92
N ARG A 121 -13.09 -14.31 0.67
CA ARG A 121 -12.26 -14.04 -0.50
C ARG A 121 -12.20 -12.53 -0.75
N ASP A 122 -13.35 -11.87 -0.73
CA ASP A 122 -13.45 -10.42 -0.86
C ASP A 122 -12.76 -9.72 0.30
N LEU A 123 -12.85 -10.22 1.54
CA LEU A 123 -12.14 -9.65 2.69
C LEU A 123 -10.61 -9.72 2.52
N ARG A 124 -10.09 -10.83 2.00
CA ARG A 124 -8.66 -10.96 1.66
C ARG A 124 -8.27 -9.97 0.57
N LEU A 125 -9.09 -9.84 -0.47
CA LEU A 125 -8.85 -8.88 -1.55
C LEU A 125 -8.88 -7.43 -1.05
N VAL A 126 -9.81 -7.06 -0.16
CA VAL A 126 -9.83 -5.74 0.49
C VAL A 126 -8.53 -5.48 1.24
N THR A 127 -8.05 -6.46 2.01
CA THR A 127 -6.81 -6.35 2.78
C THR A 127 -5.63 -6.11 1.86
N GLU A 128 -5.55 -6.85 0.75
CA GLU A 128 -4.52 -6.70 -0.27
C GLU A 128 -4.59 -5.33 -0.96
N ILE A 129 -5.77 -4.91 -1.43
CA ILE A 129 -5.94 -3.61 -2.08
C ILE A 129 -5.55 -2.47 -1.13
N VAL A 130 -6.01 -2.49 0.12
CA VAL A 130 -5.71 -1.41 1.06
C VAL A 130 -4.24 -1.40 1.44
N GLY A 131 -3.69 -2.54 1.86
CA GLY A 131 -2.28 -2.66 2.24
C GLY A 131 -1.35 -2.31 1.10
N GLY A 132 -1.65 -2.81 -0.10
CA GLY A 132 -0.92 -2.55 -1.33
C GLY A 132 -1.01 -1.10 -1.80
N THR A 133 -2.19 -0.49 -1.76
CA THR A 133 -2.36 0.95 -2.08
C THR A 133 -1.54 1.82 -1.13
N ILE A 134 -1.47 1.47 0.16
CA ILE A 134 -0.65 2.18 1.15
C ILE A 134 0.84 1.98 0.86
N ARG A 135 1.25 0.72 0.63
CA ARG A 135 2.63 0.31 0.33
C ARG A 135 3.17 1.05 -0.90
N TRP A 136 2.34 1.18 -1.95
CA TRP A 136 2.72 1.79 -3.22
C TRP A 136 2.25 3.25 -3.39
N ARG A 137 1.70 3.87 -2.34
CA ARG A 137 0.99 5.16 -2.43
C ARG A 137 1.78 6.25 -3.15
N ARG A 138 3.07 6.38 -2.82
CA ARG A 138 3.92 7.42 -3.40
C ARG A 138 4.13 7.22 -4.90
N TYR A 139 4.31 5.99 -5.36
CA TYR A 139 4.37 5.67 -6.79
C TYR A 139 3.03 5.91 -7.47
N LEU A 140 1.93 5.44 -6.87
CA LEU A 140 0.58 5.61 -7.43
C LEU A 140 0.21 7.09 -7.56
N ASP A 141 0.51 7.90 -6.54
CA ASP A 141 0.27 9.35 -6.56
C ASP A 141 1.12 10.04 -7.63
N TYR A 142 2.37 9.60 -7.84
CA TYR A 142 3.21 10.12 -8.90
C TYR A 142 2.64 9.83 -10.30
N VAL A 143 2.12 8.62 -10.51
CA VAL A 143 1.44 8.25 -11.76
C VAL A 143 0.14 9.03 -11.94
N LEU A 144 -0.69 9.12 -10.90
CA LEU A 144 -1.95 9.88 -10.97
C LEU A 144 -1.72 11.37 -11.22
N LEU A 145 -0.66 11.93 -10.63
CA LEU A 145 -0.27 13.32 -10.87
C LEU A 145 0.07 13.57 -12.34
N SER A 146 0.76 12.65 -13.02
CA SER A 146 1.08 12.80 -14.44
C SER A 146 -0.13 12.66 -15.36
N LEU A 147 -1.19 12.01 -14.89
CA LEU A 147 -2.45 11.84 -15.62
C LEU A 147 -3.39 13.04 -15.44
N CYS A 148 -3.11 13.90 -14.46
CA CYS A 148 -3.81 15.15 -14.24
C CYS A 148 -3.22 16.27 -15.11
N HIS A 149 -4.04 17.24 -15.50
CA HIS A 149 -3.57 18.39 -16.29
C HIS A 149 -2.52 19.23 -15.54
N ASP A 150 -2.68 19.39 -14.23
CA ASP A 150 -1.73 20.11 -13.37
C ASP A 150 -1.76 19.58 -11.93
N GLU A 151 -0.77 20.00 -11.13
CA GLU A 151 -0.70 19.61 -9.71
C GLU A 151 -1.87 20.16 -8.90
N ARG A 152 -2.39 21.33 -9.28
CA ARG A 152 -3.50 21.98 -8.58
C ARG A 152 -4.76 21.13 -8.67
N THR A 153 -5.03 20.54 -9.83
CA THR A 153 -6.14 19.62 -10.06
C THR A 153 -6.01 18.43 -9.13
N PHE A 154 -4.85 17.78 -9.11
CA PHE A 154 -4.60 16.61 -8.24
C PHE A 154 -4.83 16.94 -6.75
N ARG A 155 -4.30 18.07 -6.27
CA ARG A 155 -4.47 18.49 -4.87
C ARG A 155 -5.91 18.84 -4.48
N ASN A 156 -6.74 19.22 -5.46
CA ASN A 156 -8.14 19.58 -5.24
C ASN A 156 -9.11 18.42 -5.54
N ILE A 157 -8.61 17.23 -5.87
CA ILE A 157 -9.46 16.03 -6.00
C ILE A 157 -10.13 15.77 -4.66
N GLU A 158 -11.44 15.51 -4.68
CA GLU A 158 -12.18 15.12 -3.49
C GLU A 158 -11.53 13.88 -2.83
N PRO A 159 -11.33 13.86 -1.51
CA PRO A 159 -10.56 12.80 -0.85
C PRO A 159 -11.02 11.37 -1.19
N LEU A 160 -12.34 11.13 -1.27
CA LEU A 160 -12.89 9.83 -1.61
C LEU A 160 -12.66 9.48 -3.09
N LEU A 161 -12.75 10.47 -3.99
CA LEU A 161 -12.42 10.30 -5.40
C LEU A 161 -10.95 9.91 -5.58
N LEU A 162 -10.05 10.52 -4.81
CA LEU A 162 -8.63 10.18 -4.84
C LEU A 162 -8.39 8.73 -4.38
N GLN A 163 -9.12 8.25 -3.37
CA GLN A 163 -9.01 6.83 -2.97
C GLN A 163 -9.51 5.88 -4.05
N ILE A 164 -10.63 6.20 -4.71
CA ILE A 164 -11.15 5.39 -5.82
C ILE A 164 -10.11 5.31 -6.96
N LEU A 165 -9.49 6.44 -7.31
CA LEU A 165 -8.43 6.48 -8.31
C LEU A 165 -7.19 5.68 -7.89
N ARG A 166 -6.76 5.79 -6.63
CA ARG A 166 -5.64 5.01 -6.08
C ARG A 166 -5.91 3.51 -6.10
N VAL A 167 -7.11 3.09 -5.70
CA VAL A 167 -7.56 1.69 -5.76
C VAL A 167 -7.49 1.18 -7.21
N GLY A 168 -8.13 1.89 -8.15
CA GLY A 168 -8.11 1.48 -9.56
C GLY A 168 -6.69 1.43 -10.16
N CYS A 169 -5.85 2.41 -9.81
CA CYS A 169 -4.45 2.45 -10.23
C CYS A 169 -3.65 1.26 -9.67
N TYR A 170 -3.84 0.93 -8.38
CA TYR A 170 -3.20 -0.23 -7.74
C TYR A 170 -3.63 -1.55 -8.41
N GLU A 171 -4.93 -1.72 -8.62
CA GLU A 171 -5.47 -2.94 -9.24
C GLU A 171 -4.92 -3.16 -10.65
N ILE A 172 -4.80 -2.09 -11.46
CA ILE A 172 -4.29 -2.17 -12.84
C ILE A 172 -2.77 -2.40 -12.87
N LEU A 173 -2.01 -1.71 -12.02
CA LEU A 173 -0.54 -1.69 -12.08
C LEU A 173 0.15 -2.77 -11.26
N LYS A 174 -0.48 -3.24 -10.18
CA LYS A 174 0.16 -4.13 -9.19
C LYS A 174 -0.54 -5.46 -9.02
N LEU A 175 -1.88 -5.49 -9.10
CA LEU A 175 -2.64 -6.75 -9.10
C LEU A 175 -2.91 -7.30 -10.49
N GLU A 176 -2.59 -6.52 -11.54
CA GLU A 176 -2.81 -6.89 -12.95
C GLU A 176 -4.25 -7.32 -13.24
N MET A 177 -5.21 -6.75 -12.51
CA MET A 177 -6.63 -7.06 -12.68
C MET A 177 -7.11 -6.59 -14.06
N PRO A 178 -8.11 -7.27 -14.67
CA PRO A 178 -8.59 -6.94 -16.00
C PRO A 178 -9.01 -5.46 -16.10
N PRO A 179 -8.35 -4.64 -16.95
CA PRO A 179 -8.55 -3.19 -16.93
C PRO A 179 -9.99 -2.76 -17.17
N TYR A 180 -10.72 -3.45 -18.05
CA TYR A 180 -12.12 -3.13 -18.33
C TYR A 180 -13.00 -3.27 -17.07
N ALA A 181 -12.77 -4.31 -16.26
CA ALA A 181 -13.52 -4.57 -15.04
C ALA A 181 -13.19 -3.53 -13.96
N VAL A 182 -11.90 -3.21 -13.80
CA VAL A 182 -11.45 -2.18 -12.84
C VAL A 182 -12.04 -0.82 -13.20
N VAL A 183 -11.96 -0.41 -14.47
CA VAL A 183 -12.48 0.88 -14.93
C VAL A 183 -13.99 0.96 -14.72
N ASP A 184 -14.74 -0.01 -15.21
CA ASP A 184 -16.21 0.02 -15.14
C ASP A 184 -16.72 0.06 -13.69
N GLU A 185 -16.15 -0.77 -12.81
CA GLU A 185 -16.56 -0.83 -11.40
C GLU A 185 -16.18 0.44 -10.62
N ASN A 186 -14.99 1.01 -10.84
CA ASN A 186 -14.62 2.27 -10.21
C ASN A 186 -15.45 3.45 -10.74
N VAL A 187 -15.85 3.45 -12.02
CA VAL A 187 -16.77 4.46 -12.59
C VAL A 187 -18.15 4.36 -11.96
N LYS A 188 -18.70 3.16 -11.83
CA LYS A 188 -19.97 2.92 -11.13
C LYS A 188 -19.92 3.39 -9.68
N LEU A 189 -18.85 3.04 -8.95
CA LEU A 189 -18.63 3.47 -7.57
C LEU A 189 -18.60 5.00 -7.46
N ALA A 190 -17.85 5.69 -8.33
CA ALA A 190 -17.78 7.15 -8.32
C ALA A 190 -19.12 7.81 -8.66
N LYS A 191 -19.87 7.30 -9.65
CA LYS A 191 -21.22 7.80 -9.98
C LYS A 191 -22.19 7.69 -8.80
N TYR A 192 -22.06 6.62 -8.02
CA TYR A 192 -22.93 6.37 -6.88
C TYR A 192 -22.53 7.23 -5.67
N ALA A 193 -21.24 7.26 -5.34
CA ALA A 193 -20.72 7.84 -4.10
C ALA A 193 -20.50 9.35 -4.14
N LEU A 194 -20.29 9.93 -5.33
CA LEU A 194 -19.79 11.30 -5.48
C LEU A 194 -20.74 12.16 -6.32
N ARG A 195 -20.33 13.41 -6.54
CA ARG A 195 -21.05 14.39 -7.36
C ARG A 195 -21.21 13.93 -8.83
N PRO A 196 -22.21 14.48 -9.56
CA PRO A 196 -22.31 14.30 -11.00
C PRO A 196 -20.99 14.63 -11.72
N GLY A 197 -20.60 13.81 -12.69
CA GLY A 197 -19.35 13.97 -13.44
C GLY A 197 -18.13 13.25 -12.84
N ALA A 198 -18.14 12.87 -11.56
CA ALA A 198 -17.02 12.15 -10.94
C ALA A 198 -16.68 10.83 -11.66
N GLY A 199 -17.70 10.07 -12.09
CA GLY A 199 -17.50 8.86 -12.88
C GLY A 199 -16.82 9.11 -14.23
N ASN A 200 -17.05 10.26 -14.88
CA ASN A 200 -16.40 10.60 -16.14
C ASN A 200 -14.90 10.88 -15.93
N MET A 201 -14.56 11.54 -14.82
CA MET A 201 -13.16 11.78 -14.42
C MET A 201 -12.44 10.46 -14.15
N VAL A 202 -13.04 9.54 -13.39
CA VAL A 202 -12.48 8.20 -13.16
C VAL A 202 -12.25 7.46 -14.48
N ASN A 203 -13.25 7.48 -15.36
CA ASN A 203 -13.15 6.82 -16.66
C ASN A 203 -12.01 7.39 -17.50
N GLY A 204 -11.90 8.72 -17.59
CA GLY A 204 -10.85 9.38 -18.37
C GLY A 204 -9.45 9.07 -17.84
N ILE A 205 -9.24 9.22 -16.53
CA ILE A 205 -7.94 8.99 -15.89
C ILE A 205 -7.52 7.52 -16.01
N LEU A 206 -8.40 6.58 -15.66
CA LEU A 206 -8.05 5.15 -15.67
C LEU A 206 -7.90 4.61 -17.10
N ARG A 207 -8.67 5.07 -18.09
CA ARG A 207 -8.43 4.69 -19.49
C ARG A 207 -7.10 5.23 -20.02
N ASN A 208 -6.75 6.46 -19.66
CA ASN A 208 -5.44 7.02 -20.00
C ASN A 208 -4.31 6.20 -19.35
N LEU A 209 -4.46 5.83 -18.07
CA LEU A 209 -3.52 4.94 -17.38
C LEU A 209 -3.31 3.62 -18.13
N VAL A 210 -4.40 2.98 -18.56
CA VAL A 210 -4.35 1.72 -19.31
C VAL A 210 -3.60 1.92 -20.63
N SER A 211 -3.92 2.97 -21.38
CA SER A 211 -3.22 3.29 -22.63
C SER A 211 -1.72 3.53 -22.40
N MET A 212 -1.33 4.23 -21.33
CA MET A 212 0.08 4.42 -21.00
C MET A 212 0.79 3.13 -20.57
N LYS A 213 0.09 2.25 -19.84
CA LYS A 213 0.60 0.92 -19.47
C LYS A 213 0.85 0.07 -20.72
N ASP A 214 -0.13 0.01 -21.62
CA ASP A 214 -0.06 -0.81 -22.84
C ASP A 214 1.03 -0.31 -23.80
N ASN A 215 1.24 1.01 -23.86
CA ASN A 215 2.30 1.63 -24.65
C ASN A 215 3.66 1.69 -23.95
N ASN A 216 3.78 1.08 -22.76
CA ASN A 216 4.98 1.10 -21.92
C ASN A 216 5.55 2.51 -21.68
N SER A 217 4.66 3.50 -21.57
CA SER A 217 4.96 4.93 -21.45
C SER A 217 4.60 5.52 -20.09
N LEU A 218 4.40 4.67 -19.09
CA LEU A 218 4.16 5.10 -17.71
C LEU A 218 5.27 6.06 -17.24
N PRO A 219 4.91 7.14 -16.52
CA PRO A 219 5.89 8.09 -16.03
C PRO A 219 6.83 7.41 -15.06
N LEU A 220 8.14 7.54 -15.28
CA LEU A 220 9.15 7.14 -14.31
C LEU A 220 10.02 8.36 -13.95
N PRO A 221 10.28 8.60 -12.66
CA PRO A 221 11.25 9.59 -12.24
C PRO A 221 12.63 9.27 -12.84
N LYS A 222 13.30 10.28 -13.39
CA LYS A 222 14.67 10.13 -13.90
C LYS A 222 15.64 9.96 -12.73
N LEU A 223 16.60 9.05 -12.89
CA LEU A 223 17.71 8.82 -11.95
C LEU A 223 18.92 9.66 -12.35
N ASP A 224 18.73 10.97 -12.46
CA ASP A 224 19.76 11.94 -12.83
C ASP A 224 19.95 12.99 -11.72
N GLY A 225 21.03 13.76 -11.84
CA GLY A 225 21.37 14.84 -10.92
C GLY A 225 22.10 14.38 -9.66
N ASP A 226 22.02 15.20 -8.61
CA ASP A 226 22.73 14.99 -7.35
C ASP A 226 22.14 13.84 -6.52
N ASP A 227 22.86 13.43 -5.46
CA ASP A 227 22.42 12.36 -4.54
C ASP A 227 21.01 12.60 -3.97
N ARG A 228 20.59 13.87 -3.83
CA ARG A 228 19.26 14.22 -3.30
C ARG A 228 18.18 13.99 -4.33
N MET A 229 18.42 14.34 -5.59
CA MET A 229 17.52 14.09 -6.72
C MET A 229 17.36 12.59 -6.96
N GLN A 230 18.47 11.86 -7.02
CA GLN A 230 18.46 10.40 -7.18
C GLN A 230 17.69 9.73 -6.04
N ALA A 231 17.91 10.15 -4.78
CA ALA A 231 17.16 9.60 -3.65
C ALA A 231 15.66 9.91 -3.70
N ARG A 232 15.26 11.08 -4.21
CA ARG A 232 13.83 11.40 -4.42
C ARG A 232 13.22 10.53 -5.51
N ALA A 233 13.93 10.30 -6.61
CA ALA A 233 13.50 9.43 -7.69
C ALA A 233 13.33 7.98 -7.20
N LEU A 234 14.33 7.42 -6.53
CA LEU A 234 14.27 6.09 -5.92
C LEU A 234 13.14 5.97 -4.89
N ALA A 235 12.97 6.98 -4.04
CA ALA A 235 11.87 7.04 -3.08
C ALA A 235 10.50 6.96 -3.75
N THR A 236 10.34 7.60 -4.92
CA THR A 236 9.09 7.52 -5.69
C THR A 236 8.93 6.17 -6.38
N ILE A 237 9.96 5.68 -7.07
CA ILE A 237 9.92 4.40 -7.80
C ILE A 237 9.57 3.24 -6.85
N TYR A 238 10.20 3.19 -5.69
CA TYR A 238 10.02 2.10 -4.73
C TYR A 238 9.08 2.46 -3.57
N SER A 239 8.40 3.60 -3.61
CA SER A 239 7.42 4.03 -2.60
C SER A 239 7.92 4.10 -1.15
N HIS A 240 9.16 4.54 -0.94
CA HIS A 240 9.73 4.73 0.40
C HIS A 240 9.87 6.22 0.77
N PRO A 241 9.95 6.59 2.05
CA PRO A 241 10.28 7.95 2.46
C PRO A 241 11.69 8.36 2.01
N VAL A 242 11.85 9.59 1.50
CA VAL A 242 13.15 10.09 0.98
C VAL A 242 14.27 9.97 2.02
N TRP A 243 13.99 10.28 3.29
CA TRP A 243 14.98 10.19 4.36
C TRP A 243 15.50 8.76 4.55
N MET A 244 14.63 7.77 4.36
CA MET A 244 14.93 6.36 4.54
C MET A 244 15.76 5.84 3.38
N VAL A 245 15.38 6.20 2.15
CA VAL A 245 16.18 5.90 0.95
C VAL A 245 17.58 6.49 1.06
N ARG A 246 17.71 7.77 1.43
CA ARG A 246 19.02 8.42 1.64
C ARG A 246 19.86 7.71 2.69
N ARG A 247 19.23 7.23 3.76
CA ARG A 247 19.92 6.49 4.82
C ARG A 247 20.44 5.16 4.30
N TRP A 248 19.63 4.40 3.57
CA TRP A 248 20.02 3.10 3.03
C TRP A 248 21.06 3.22 1.92
N THR A 249 20.92 4.16 1.00
CA THR A 249 21.91 4.36 -0.07
C THR A 249 23.28 4.75 0.50
N LYS A 250 23.31 5.57 1.55
CA LYS A 250 24.55 5.92 2.26
C LYS A 250 25.17 4.74 3.02
N LEU A 251 24.35 3.87 3.61
CA LEU A 251 24.83 2.77 4.46
C LEU A 251 25.24 1.53 3.66
N LEU A 252 24.45 1.16 2.65
CA LEU A 252 24.55 -0.10 1.92
C LEU A 252 25.09 0.09 0.49
N GLY A 253 25.17 1.33 0.01
CA GLY A 253 25.30 1.63 -1.42
C GLY A 253 23.96 1.51 -2.15
N GLN A 254 23.87 2.13 -3.32
CA GLN A 254 22.62 2.23 -4.08
C GLN A 254 22.08 0.85 -4.50
N ALA A 255 22.93 -0.04 -5.03
CA ALA A 255 22.49 -1.35 -5.52
C ALA A 255 21.85 -2.21 -4.43
N ALA A 256 22.46 -2.29 -3.24
CA ALA A 256 21.91 -3.04 -2.11
C ALA A 256 20.69 -2.36 -1.50
N ALA A 257 20.66 -1.02 -1.44
CA ALA A 257 19.48 -0.28 -1.01
C ALA A 257 18.27 -0.54 -1.93
N VAL A 258 18.48 -0.61 -3.25
CA VAL A 258 17.44 -0.97 -4.22
C VAL A 258 16.89 -2.37 -3.95
N LYS A 259 17.76 -3.36 -3.73
CA LYS A 259 17.31 -4.73 -3.37
C LYS A 259 16.47 -4.74 -2.10
N LEU A 260 16.89 -4.01 -1.07
CA LEU A 260 16.13 -3.88 0.18
C LEU A 260 14.75 -3.23 -0.06
N MET A 261 14.71 -2.15 -0.85
CA MET A 261 13.45 -1.45 -1.17
C MET A 261 12.49 -2.32 -1.98
N MET A 262 13.01 -3.13 -2.91
CA MET A 262 12.23 -4.11 -3.65
C MET A 262 11.68 -5.20 -2.71
N TRP A 263 12.52 -5.75 -1.84
CA TRP A 263 12.12 -6.76 -0.85
C TRP A 263 11.05 -6.23 0.11
N ASN A 264 11.18 -5.00 0.61
CA ASN A 264 10.16 -4.40 1.47
C ASN A 264 8.78 -4.29 0.80
N ASN A 265 8.73 -4.32 -0.53
CA ASN A 265 7.49 -4.23 -1.28
C ASN A 265 6.91 -5.58 -1.72
N THR A 266 7.62 -6.68 -1.48
CA THR A 266 7.10 -8.03 -1.75
C THR A 266 5.98 -8.36 -0.76
N ASP A 267 5.22 -9.41 -1.09
CA ASP A 267 4.17 -9.86 -0.20
C ASP A 267 4.74 -10.36 1.13
N PRO A 268 4.09 -10.00 2.26
CA PRO A 268 4.57 -10.41 3.56
C PRO A 268 4.48 -11.92 3.68
N SER A 269 5.54 -12.54 4.17
CA SER A 269 5.51 -13.95 4.51
C SER A 269 5.06 -14.16 5.96
N PHE A 270 4.32 -15.23 6.21
CA PHE A 270 3.92 -15.59 7.56
C PHE A 270 5.01 -16.38 8.24
N SER A 271 5.36 -15.92 9.45
CA SER A 271 6.45 -16.45 10.25
C SER A 271 5.90 -17.17 11.49
N LEU A 272 6.14 -18.48 11.61
CA LEU A 272 5.71 -19.25 12.78
C LEU A 272 6.89 -19.61 13.69
N ARG A 273 6.65 -19.53 15.01
CA ARG A 273 7.60 -19.96 16.04
C ARG A 273 6.99 -21.03 16.92
N ALA A 274 7.68 -22.16 17.06
CA ALA A 274 7.28 -23.21 18.00
C ALA A 274 7.32 -22.68 19.45
N ASN A 275 6.29 -23.04 20.22
CA ASN A 275 6.24 -22.74 21.64
C ASN A 275 6.70 -23.96 22.45
N SER A 276 8.02 -24.07 22.64
CA SER A 276 8.64 -25.18 23.36
C SER A 276 8.19 -25.27 24.81
N GLY A 277 7.78 -24.16 25.44
CA GLY A 277 7.23 -24.15 26.80
C GLY A 277 5.87 -24.84 26.93
N LYS A 278 5.18 -25.10 25.81
CA LYS A 278 3.96 -25.91 25.74
C LYS A 278 4.21 -27.32 25.18
N GLY A 279 5.48 -27.73 25.08
CA GLY A 279 5.86 -29.05 24.56
C GLY A 279 5.77 -29.19 23.04
N PHE A 280 5.63 -28.08 22.28
CA PHE A 280 5.66 -28.14 20.82
C PHE A 280 7.07 -27.91 20.30
N SER A 281 7.57 -28.87 19.53
CA SER A 281 8.79 -28.73 18.74
C SER A 281 8.51 -28.08 17.38
N ARG A 282 9.59 -27.73 16.67
CA ARG A 282 9.51 -27.27 15.28
C ARG A 282 8.93 -28.36 14.37
N ASP A 283 9.34 -29.60 14.58
CA ASP A 283 8.97 -30.71 13.71
C ASP A 283 7.48 -31.05 13.89
N ASP A 284 6.94 -30.87 15.10
CA ASP A 284 5.49 -30.98 15.36
C ASP A 284 4.68 -29.93 14.57
N LEU A 285 5.19 -28.71 14.44
CA LEU A 285 4.54 -27.66 13.64
C LEU A 285 4.57 -28.00 12.15
N ILE A 286 5.73 -28.45 11.64
CA ILE A 286 5.88 -28.84 10.23
C ILE A 286 4.90 -29.99 9.91
N MET A 287 4.83 -30.99 10.78
CA MET A 287 3.91 -32.12 10.62
C MET A 287 2.45 -31.65 10.55
N LYS A 288 2.05 -30.73 11.45
CA LYS A 288 0.69 -30.15 11.43
C LYS A 288 0.42 -29.33 10.16
N LEU A 289 1.36 -28.52 9.71
CA LEU A 289 1.19 -27.71 8.49
C LEU A 289 1.04 -28.60 7.26
N ASN A 290 1.85 -29.66 7.16
CA ASN A 290 1.74 -30.65 6.09
C ASN A 290 0.39 -31.38 6.12
N MET A 291 -0.12 -31.75 7.30
CA MET A 291 -1.46 -32.34 7.44
C MET A 291 -2.57 -31.38 6.98
N LEU A 292 -2.41 -30.08 7.23
CA LEU A 292 -3.33 -29.03 6.79
C LEU A 292 -3.12 -28.62 5.32
N LYS A 293 -2.18 -29.26 4.61
CA LYS A 293 -1.80 -28.93 3.22
C LYS A 293 -1.40 -27.47 3.05
N VAL A 294 -0.69 -26.93 4.05
CA VAL A 294 -0.10 -25.59 3.99
C VAL A 294 1.36 -25.74 3.61
N ASP A 295 1.73 -25.18 2.45
CA ASP A 295 3.12 -25.16 2.00
C ASP A 295 3.97 -24.36 3.00
N CYS A 296 5.08 -24.94 3.44
CA CYS A 296 5.99 -24.30 4.38
C CYS A 296 7.45 -24.49 3.94
N TYR A 297 8.26 -23.45 4.14
CA TYR A 297 9.67 -23.46 3.77
C TYR A 297 10.54 -23.27 5.03
N LEU A 298 11.63 -24.03 5.08
CA LEU A 298 12.65 -23.88 6.11
C LEU A 298 13.72 -22.91 5.62
N GLU A 299 13.71 -21.70 6.17
CA GLU A 299 14.85 -20.79 6.00
C GLU A 299 15.95 -21.20 6.98
N LYS A 300 17.11 -21.60 6.44
CA LYS A 300 18.35 -21.70 7.22
C LYS A 300 18.90 -20.28 7.33
N LEU A 301 18.90 -19.73 8.55
CA LEU A 301 19.57 -18.48 8.88
C LEU A 301 21.09 -18.66 8.94
#